data_AF-A0AAW1W642-F1
#
_entry.id   AF-A0AAW1W642-F1
#
_cell.length_a   1.000
_cell.length_b   1.000
_cell.length_c   1.000
_cell.angle_alpha   90.00
_cell.angle_beta   90.00
_cell.angle_gamma   90.00
#
_symmetry.space_group_name_H-M   'P 1'
#
loop_
_entity.id
_entity.type
_entity.pdbx_description
1 polymer ?
#
loop_
_entity_poly.entity_id
_entity_poly.type
_entity_poly.pdbx_seq_one_letter_code
_entity_poly.pdbx_strand_id
1 'polypeptide(L)'
;MDSLKLFFSLIVLTSLLSLHAPCSSFEDHGINVLESQKVNLSLYYETLCPSCANFIVNELANKVFEEDFLSIINLRLVPYGNAQVQQPNNTIVCQHGPDECYFNSVEAVQSTSATYFPYISLMQKRHFKFIHCLEGQLIEGKQSKEDAWVTCCVQLKMNPEPLGKCYSSGYEKKLILQNAKETDHLVPPHQYVPWVVVNEQPLKDDYLNFVSYVCNLYKGSPKPKACISHPHTINSAGKTNSSPEGCYKGEESGGS
;
A
#
# COMPACT_ATOMS: atom_id res chain seq x y z
N MET A 1 -69.38 35.43 17.45
CA MET A 1 -68.00 35.63 16.98
C MET A 1 -67.17 34.40 17.36
N ASP A 2 -67.66 33.18 17.03
CA ASP A 2 -67.06 31.91 17.51
C ASP A 2 -67.12 30.74 16.52
N SER A 3 -67.60 30.95 15.28
CA SER A 3 -67.63 29.88 14.25
C SER A 3 -66.51 29.97 13.20
N LEU A 4 -65.72 31.06 13.19
CA LEU A 4 -64.67 31.27 12.19
C LEU A 4 -63.27 30.82 12.65
N LYS A 5 -63.09 30.51 13.94
CA LYS A 5 -61.82 30.01 14.49
C LYS A 5 -61.67 28.48 14.43
N LEU A 6 -62.77 27.73 14.26
CA LEU A 6 -62.69 26.26 14.13
C LEU A 6 -62.32 25.78 12.72
N PHE A 7 -62.62 26.57 11.68
CA PHE A 7 -62.30 26.17 10.30
C PHE A 7 -60.82 26.33 9.94
N PHE A 8 -60.09 27.24 10.58
CA PHE A 8 -58.64 27.38 10.38
C PHE A 8 -57.80 26.30 11.10
N SER A 9 -58.34 25.63 12.12
CA SER A 9 -57.62 24.57 12.82
C SER A 9 -57.74 23.20 12.14
N LEU A 10 -58.72 23.00 11.25
CA LEU A 10 -58.92 21.72 10.57
C LEU A 10 -58.14 21.62 9.24
N ILE A 11 -57.82 22.74 8.61
CA ILE A 11 -57.05 22.77 7.34
C ILE A 11 -55.53 22.55 7.58
N VAL A 12 -55.04 22.78 8.80
CA VAL A 12 -53.61 22.57 9.14
C VAL A 12 -53.30 21.12 9.56
N LEU A 13 -54.32 20.28 9.81
CA LEU A 13 -54.09 18.87 10.20
C LEU A 13 -54.21 17.87 9.04
N THR A 14 -54.69 18.27 7.87
CA THR A 14 -54.79 17.38 6.70
C THR A 14 -53.65 17.53 5.70
N SER A 15 -52.67 18.40 5.95
CA SER A 15 -51.45 18.54 5.15
C SER A 15 -50.30 17.61 5.58
N LEU A 16 -50.51 16.69 6.52
CA LEU A 16 -49.51 15.68 6.92
C LEU A 16 -49.69 14.28 6.29
N LEU A 17 -50.52 14.14 5.24
CA LEU A 17 -50.84 12.84 4.66
C LEU A 17 -50.80 12.80 3.13
N SER A 18 -49.77 13.33 2.45
CA SER A 18 -49.57 13.06 1.01
C SER A 18 -48.16 13.34 0.47
N LEU A 19 -47.10 12.81 1.08
CA LEU A 19 -45.83 12.54 0.37
C LEU A 19 -45.26 11.19 0.84
N HIS A 20 -46.11 10.16 0.83
CA HIS A 20 -45.59 8.83 0.56
C HIS A 20 -45.35 8.80 -0.95
N ALA A 21 -44.15 9.21 -1.39
CA ALA A 21 -43.59 8.53 -2.54
C ALA A 21 -43.71 7.04 -2.21
N PRO A 22 -44.25 6.17 -3.10
CA PRO A 22 -43.97 4.76 -2.94
C PRO A 22 -42.46 4.70 -2.87
N CYS A 23 -41.92 4.33 -1.72
CA CYS A 23 -40.66 3.63 -1.70
C CYS A 23 -40.99 2.38 -2.50
N SER A 24 -40.90 2.49 -3.83
CA SER A 24 -40.75 1.35 -4.69
C SER A 24 -39.64 0.59 -3.99
N SER A 25 -40.00 -0.57 -3.44
CA SER A 25 -39.04 -1.60 -3.12
C SER A 25 -38.19 -1.69 -4.37
N PHE A 26 -37.01 -1.05 -4.32
CA PHE A 26 -35.99 -1.31 -5.28
C PHE A 26 -35.72 -2.78 -5.00
N GLU A 27 -36.30 -3.63 -5.84
CA GLU A 27 -35.84 -4.99 -5.95
C GLU A 27 -34.34 -4.82 -6.07
N ASP A 28 -33.63 -5.24 -5.03
CA ASP A 28 -32.21 -5.45 -5.04
C ASP A 28 -31.99 -6.49 -6.14
N HIS A 29 -31.97 -6.01 -7.38
CA HIS A 29 -31.27 -6.66 -8.46
C HIS A 29 -29.85 -6.57 -8.00
N GLY A 30 -29.49 -7.58 -7.18
CA GLY A 30 -28.23 -7.69 -6.52
C GLY A 30 -27.21 -7.25 -7.54
N ILE A 31 -26.68 -6.04 -7.32
CA ILE A 31 -25.40 -5.72 -7.90
C ILE A 31 -24.56 -6.79 -7.24
N ASN A 32 -24.26 -7.84 -8.01
CA ASN A 32 -23.09 -8.65 -7.79
C ASN A 32 -21.97 -7.62 -7.79
N VAL A 33 -21.73 -7.04 -6.61
CA VAL A 33 -20.42 -6.60 -6.21
C VAL A 33 -19.66 -7.90 -6.37
N LEU A 34 -19.09 -8.08 -7.56
CA LEU A 34 -18.01 -9.00 -7.79
C LEU A 34 -17.05 -8.63 -6.69
N GLU A 35 -17.12 -9.35 -5.56
CA GLU A 35 -16.09 -9.30 -4.55
C GLU A 35 -14.82 -9.44 -5.36
N SER A 36 -14.03 -8.37 -5.34
CA SER A 36 -12.84 -8.26 -6.15
C SER A 36 -12.01 -9.50 -5.84
N GLN A 37 -11.95 -10.46 -6.78
CA GLN A 37 -11.24 -11.73 -6.62
C GLN A 37 -9.72 -11.54 -6.52
N LYS A 38 -9.26 -10.29 -6.33
CA LYS A 38 -7.87 -9.91 -6.15
C LYS A 38 -7.30 -10.51 -4.88
N VAL A 39 -6.03 -10.86 -4.97
CA VAL A 39 -5.24 -11.38 -3.85
C VAL A 39 -4.56 -10.21 -3.14
N ASN A 40 -4.58 -10.17 -1.82
CA ASN A 40 -3.86 -9.16 -1.06
C ASN A 40 -2.36 -9.49 -1.10
N LEU A 41 -1.55 -8.55 -1.58
CA LEU A 41 -0.09 -8.64 -1.58
C LEU A 41 0.44 -7.45 -0.79
N SER A 42 1.06 -7.70 0.37
CA SER A 42 1.71 -6.66 1.17
C SER A 42 3.22 -6.86 1.19
N LEU A 43 3.96 -5.78 1.00
CA LEU A 43 5.40 -5.72 1.17
C LEU A 43 5.70 -4.78 2.35
N TYR A 44 6.34 -5.31 3.38
CA TYR A 44 6.93 -4.53 4.46
C TYR A 44 8.42 -4.39 4.20
N TYR A 45 8.91 -3.17 4.19
CA TYR A 45 10.26 -2.85 3.73
C TYR A 45 10.76 -1.58 4.41
N GLU A 46 12.05 -1.32 4.25
CA GLU A 46 12.67 -0.04 4.57
C GLU A 46 13.41 0.47 3.34
N THR A 47 13.41 1.79 3.17
CA THR A 47 14.29 2.47 2.22
C THR A 47 15.75 2.28 2.64
N LEU A 48 16.68 2.41 1.69
CA LEU A 48 18.12 2.16 1.89
C LEU A 48 18.53 0.71 2.22
N CYS A 49 17.59 -0.22 2.44
CA CYS A 49 17.91 -1.64 2.45
C CYS A 49 18.10 -2.16 1.01
N PRO A 50 19.30 -2.65 0.62
CA PRO A 50 19.57 -3.06 -0.76
C PRO A 50 18.64 -4.15 -1.29
N SER A 51 18.29 -5.13 -0.45
CA SER A 51 17.40 -6.23 -0.83
C SER A 51 15.95 -5.76 -1.02
N CYS A 52 15.49 -4.78 -0.22
CA CYS A 52 14.18 -4.15 -0.40
C CYS A 52 14.14 -3.38 -1.72
N ALA A 53 15.14 -2.54 -1.97
CA ALA A 53 15.25 -1.75 -3.19
C ALA A 53 15.32 -2.68 -4.42
N ASN A 54 16.13 -3.74 -4.39
CA ASN A 54 16.20 -4.74 -5.46
C ASN A 54 14.84 -5.42 -5.71
N PHE A 55 14.15 -5.83 -4.66
CA PHE A 55 12.82 -6.45 -4.80
C PHE A 55 11.81 -5.50 -5.46
N ILE A 56 11.81 -4.22 -5.07
CA ILE A 56 10.92 -3.21 -5.65
C ILE A 56 11.30 -2.93 -7.11
N VAL A 57 12.58 -2.65 -7.38
CA VAL A 57 13.06 -2.17 -8.67
C VAL A 57 13.10 -3.26 -9.73
N ASN A 58 13.50 -4.47 -9.37
CA ASN A 58 13.76 -5.55 -10.33
C ASN A 58 12.68 -6.64 -10.30
N GLU A 59 12.26 -7.10 -9.11
CA GLU A 59 11.33 -8.23 -9.00
C GLU A 59 9.87 -7.81 -9.21
N LEU A 60 9.41 -6.77 -8.50
CA LEU A 60 8.02 -6.33 -8.51
C LEU A 60 7.68 -5.45 -9.72
N ALA A 61 8.62 -4.61 -10.17
CA ALA A 61 8.35 -3.58 -11.16
C ALA A 61 7.84 -4.10 -12.50
N ASN A 62 8.53 -5.09 -13.06
CA ASN A 62 8.13 -5.68 -14.34
C ASN A 62 6.72 -6.29 -14.25
N LYS A 63 6.36 -6.90 -13.11
CA LYS A 63 5.01 -7.46 -12.89
C LYS A 63 3.95 -6.38 -12.88
N VAL A 64 4.21 -5.28 -12.18
CA VAL A 64 3.28 -4.17 -12.04
C VAL A 64 3.13 -3.34 -13.31
N PHE A 65 4.22 -3.12 -14.05
CA PHE A 65 4.20 -2.24 -15.22
C PHE A 65 3.78 -2.94 -16.51
N GLU A 66 4.26 -4.17 -16.74
CA GLU A 66 4.25 -4.84 -18.05
C GLU A 66 3.47 -6.17 -18.09
N GLU A 67 3.07 -6.71 -16.93
CA GLU A 67 2.44 -8.04 -16.85
C GLU A 67 1.03 -8.04 -16.24
N ASP A 68 0.39 -6.87 -16.19
CA ASP A 68 -0.98 -6.63 -15.69
C ASP A 68 -1.25 -7.15 -14.28
N PHE A 69 -0.21 -7.28 -13.45
CA PHE A 69 -0.33 -7.90 -12.12
C PHE A 69 -1.29 -7.15 -11.19
N LEU A 70 -1.35 -5.82 -11.27
CA LEU A 70 -2.31 -4.99 -10.49
C LEU A 70 -3.78 -5.29 -10.78
N SER A 71 -4.10 -5.98 -11.89
CA SER A 71 -5.48 -6.41 -12.17
C SER A 71 -5.95 -7.51 -11.22
N ILE A 72 -5.03 -8.27 -10.61
CA ILE A 72 -5.33 -9.42 -9.77
C ILE A 72 -4.83 -9.29 -8.33
N ILE A 73 -4.20 -8.17 -7.97
CA ILE A 73 -3.76 -7.92 -6.60
C ILE A 73 -4.26 -6.61 -6.02
N ASN A 74 -4.40 -6.61 -4.70
CA ASN A 74 -4.38 -5.42 -3.86
C ASN A 74 -2.95 -5.28 -3.31
N LEU A 75 -2.08 -4.57 -4.05
CA LEU A 75 -0.72 -4.24 -3.61
C LEU A 75 -0.72 -3.21 -2.48
N ARG A 76 -0.09 -3.55 -1.35
CA ARG A 76 0.21 -2.66 -0.24
C ARG A 76 1.71 -2.58 -0.04
N LEU A 77 2.22 -1.37 0.11
CA LEU A 77 3.62 -1.06 0.36
C LEU A 77 3.66 -0.38 1.73
N VAL A 78 4.40 -0.94 2.67
CA VAL A 78 4.44 -0.50 4.07
C VAL A 78 5.90 -0.15 4.42
N PRO A 79 6.34 1.09 4.14
CA PRO A 79 7.68 1.56 4.49
C PRO A 79 7.75 1.78 6.01
N TYR A 80 8.62 1.02 6.68
CA TYR A 80 8.99 1.15 8.10
C TYR A 80 10.11 0.16 8.43
N GLY A 81 9.90 -1.11 8.04
CA GLY A 81 10.87 -2.20 8.18
C GLY A 81 11.33 -2.45 9.61
N ASN A 82 12.65 -2.46 9.80
CA ASN A 82 13.33 -2.74 11.06
C ASN A 82 13.44 -1.51 11.97
N ALA A 83 12.88 -0.37 11.58
CA ALA A 83 12.86 0.82 12.41
C ALA A 83 12.20 0.55 13.78
N GLN A 84 12.53 1.40 14.76
CA GLN A 84 12.05 1.27 16.13
C GLN A 84 11.45 2.59 16.61
N VAL A 85 10.30 2.50 17.28
CA VAL A 85 9.68 3.63 17.99
C VAL A 85 10.22 3.69 19.42
N GLN A 86 11.05 4.69 19.71
CA GLN A 86 11.59 4.95 21.04
C GLN A 86 10.66 5.85 21.86
N GLN A 87 10.43 5.43 23.11
CA GLN A 87 9.68 6.19 24.11
C GLN A 87 10.59 7.19 24.84
N PRO A 88 10.06 8.29 25.40
CA PRO A 88 8.64 8.65 25.53
C PRO A 88 8.05 9.49 24.38
N ASN A 89 8.87 9.95 23.44
CA ASN A 89 8.48 10.94 22.42
C ASN A 89 8.06 10.33 21.07
N ASN A 90 8.00 9.00 20.98
CA ASN A 90 7.79 8.26 19.74
C ASN A 90 8.79 8.70 18.66
N THR A 91 10.07 8.82 19.02
CA THR A 91 11.15 9.03 18.04
C THR A 91 11.36 7.74 17.26
N ILE A 92 11.49 7.86 15.94
CA ILE A 92 11.71 6.73 15.06
C ILE A 92 13.21 6.66 14.79
N VAL A 93 13.79 5.48 15.02
CA VAL A 93 15.19 5.20 14.77
C VAL A 93 15.27 4.09 13.73
N CYS A 94 15.96 4.38 12.65
CA CYS A 94 16.08 3.54 11.47
C CYS A 94 17.45 2.88 11.40
N GLN A 95 17.53 1.71 10.78
CA GLN A 95 18.74 0.87 10.76
C GLN A 95 19.87 1.52 9.95
N HIS A 96 19.53 2.15 8.84
CA HIS A 96 20.45 2.84 7.93
C HIS A 96 20.47 4.37 8.20
N GLY A 97 20.16 4.77 9.44
CA GLY A 97 20.27 6.15 9.89
C GLY A 97 19.10 7.06 9.52
N PRO A 98 19.23 8.39 9.72
CA PRO A 98 18.12 9.33 9.60
C PRO A 98 17.57 9.48 8.17
N ASP A 99 18.36 9.14 7.15
CA ASP A 99 17.93 9.24 5.75
C ASP A 99 16.94 8.14 5.38
N GLU A 100 17.12 6.91 5.89
CA GLU A 100 16.09 5.88 5.79
C GLU A 100 14.79 6.36 6.44
N CYS A 101 14.86 6.95 7.64
CA CYS A 101 13.67 7.47 8.32
C CYS A 101 12.97 8.59 7.50
N TYR A 102 13.77 9.45 6.87
CA TYR A 102 13.27 10.50 5.98
C TYR A 102 12.53 9.91 4.78
N PHE A 103 13.15 8.98 4.04
CA PHE A 103 12.55 8.40 2.84
C PHE A 103 11.39 7.45 3.16
N ASN A 104 11.46 6.68 4.25
CA ASN A 104 10.32 5.89 4.76
C ASN A 104 9.08 6.80 4.98
N SER A 105 9.28 7.99 5.52
CA SER A 105 8.20 8.96 5.76
C SER A 105 7.67 9.58 4.47
N VAL A 106 8.56 9.91 3.52
CA VAL A 106 8.19 10.39 2.18
C VAL A 106 7.31 9.37 1.44
N GLU A 107 7.69 8.09 1.47
CA GLU A 107 6.92 7.02 0.83
C GLU A 107 5.62 6.69 1.56
N ALA A 108 5.60 6.77 2.89
CA ALA A 108 4.38 6.65 3.68
C ALA A 108 3.36 7.76 3.31
N VAL A 109 3.83 9.00 3.16
CA VAL A 109 3.01 10.12 2.70
C VAL A 109 2.44 9.86 1.30
N GLN A 110 3.29 9.45 0.36
CA GLN A 110 2.84 9.14 -1.01
C GLN A 110 1.80 8.01 -1.03
N SER A 111 1.90 7.05 -0.11
CA SER A 111 0.98 5.93 0.02
C SER A 111 -0.46 6.31 0.36
N THR A 112 -0.65 7.43 1.08
CA THR A 112 -2.00 7.87 1.51
C THR A 112 -2.86 8.44 0.39
N SER A 113 -2.25 8.81 -0.74
CA SER A 113 -2.97 9.41 -1.87
C SER A 113 -3.87 8.42 -2.62
N ALA A 114 -3.84 7.12 -2.29
CA ALA A 114 -4.47 6.05 -3.06
C ALA A 114 -5.97 5.80 -2.78
N THR A 115 -6.64 6.61 -1.97
CA THR A 115 -7.95 6.30 -1.37
C THR A 115 -9.20 6.75 -2.13
N TYR A 116 -9.09 7.28 -3.36
CA TYR A 116 -10.28 7.69 -4.15
C TYR A 116 -10.75 6.60 -5.14
N PHE A 117 -11.88 5.95 -4.81
CA PHE A 117 -12.67 5.14 -5.76
C PHE A 117 -13.31 6.05 -6.82
N PRO A 118 -13.36 5.69 -8.13
CA PRO A 118 -13.05 4.41 -8.77
C PRO A 118 -11.60 4.24 -9.27
N TYR A 119 -10.69 5.16 -8.94
CA TYR A 119 -9.36 5.24 -9.56
C TYR A 119 -8.28 4.40 -8.87
N ILE A 120 -8.65 3.46 -8.00
CA ILE A 120 -7.73 2.72 -7.11
C ILE A 120 -6.56 2.10 -7.88
N SER A 121 -6.80 1.38 -8.99
CA SER A 121 -5.72 0.76 -9.78
C SER A 121 -4.78 1.78 -10.44
N LEU A 122 -5.31 2.91 -10.94
CA LEU A 122 -4.48 3.97 -11.53
C LEU A 122 -3.65 4.68 -10.46
N MET A 123 -4.24 4.92 -9.30
CA MET A 123 -3.57 5.54 -8.17
C MET A 123 -2.50 4.63 -7.59
N GLN A 124 -2.76 3.33 -7.52
CA GLN A 124 -1.80 2.31 -7.11
C GLN A 124 -0.63 2.20 -8.10
N LYS A 125 -0.90 2.20 -9.42
CA LYS A 125 0.18 2.23 -10.43
C LYS A 125 1.00 3.51 -10.34
N ARG A 126 0.36 4.67 -10.15
CA ARG A 126 1.05 5.97 -9.97
C ARG A 126 1.90 5.99 -8.71
N HIS A 127 1.36 5.48 -7.60
CA HIS A 127 2.08 5.37 -6.34
C HIS A 127 3.30 4.46 -6.48
N PHE A 128 3.13 3.27 -7.04
CA PHE A 128 4.23 2.34 -7.25
C PHE A 128 5.31 2.91 -8.20
N LYS A 129 4.92 3.68 -9.24
CA LYS A 129 5.89 4.40 -10.09
C LYS A 129 6.78 5.37 -9.30
N PHE A 130 6.21 6.08 -8.33
CA PHE A 130 6.98 7.00 -7.50
C PHE A 130 7.98 6.25 -6.60
N ILE A 131 7.53 5.23 -5.89
CA ILE A 131 8.41 4.39 -5.04
C ILE A 131 9.49 3.73 -5.88
N HIS A 132 9.13 3.13 -7.02
CA HIS A 132 10.08 2.53 -7.97
C HIS A 132 11.17 3.51 -8.41
N CYS A 133 10.79 4.74 -8.75
CA CYS A 133 11.75 5.78 -9.09
C CYS A 133 12.64 6.14 -7.90
N LEU A 134 12.06 6.36 -6.71
CA LEU A 134 12.81 6.79 -5.53
C LEU A 134 13.82 5.71 -5.11
N GLU A 135 13.39 4.46 -4.97
CA GLU A 135 14.27 3.32 -4.68
C GLU A 135 15.39 3.19 -5.73
N GLY A 136 15.07 3.42 -7.02
CA GLY A 136 16.08 3.49 -8.08
C GLY A 136 17.11 4.61 -7.88
N GLN A 137 16.67 5.82 -7.50
CA GLN A 137 17.58 6.93 -7.18
C GLN A 137 18.46 6.62 -5.97
N LEU A 138 17.90 5.96 -4.94
CA LEU A 138 18.62 5.60 -3.72
C LEU A 138 19.71 4.55 -3.99
N ILE A 139 19.43 3.54 -4.84
CA ILE A 139 20.44 2.57 -5.28
C ILE A 139 21.61 3.26 -6.00
N GLU A 140 21.31 4.25 -6.86
CA GLU A 140 22.36 4.93 -7.63
C GLU A 140 23.27 5.81 -6.78
N GLY A 141 22.80 6.33 -5.64
CA GLY A 141 23.61 7.11 -4.70
C GLY A 141 24.14 8.45 -5.22
N LYS A 142 23.60 8.97 -6.34
CA LYS A 142 24.15 10.13 -7.08
C LYS A 142 23.54 11.48 -6.73
N GLN A 143 22.48 11.54 -5.93
CA GLN A 143 21.69 12.76 -5.70
C GLN A 143 21.75 13.21 -4.24
N SER A 144 21.53 14.51 -4.00
CA SER A 144 21.31 15.05 -2.66
C SER A 144 19.94 14.59 -2.11
N LYS A 145 19.77 14.59 -0.78
CA LYS A 145 18.66 13.95 -0.06
C LYS A 145 17.28 14.45 -0.50
N GLU A 146 17.11 15.76 -0.62
CA GLU A 146 15.83 16.38 -1.00
C GLU A 146 15.57 16.32 -2.51
N ASP A 147 16.61 16.22 -3.33
CA ASP A 147 16.48 16.20 -4.78
C ASP A 147 15.91 14.87 -5.29
N ALA A 148 16.12 13.76 -4.59
CA ALA A 148 15.77 12.42 -5.07
C ALA A 148 14.25 12.28 -5.35
N TRP A 149 13.40 12.55 -4.35
CA TRP A 149 11.96 12.39 -4.51
C TRP A 149 11.32 13.50 -5.35
N VAL A 150 11.87 14.72 -5.31
CA VAL A 150 11.44 15.83 -6.20
C VAL A 150 11.76 15.49 -7.66
N THR A 151 12.94 14.94 -7.93
CA THR A 151 13.34 14.45 -9.26
C THR A 151 12.34 13.40 -9.76
N CYS A 152 11.95 12.46 -8.90
CA CYS A 152 10.92 11.48 -9.24
C CYS A 152 9.57 12.12 -9.53
N CYS A 153 9.15 13.14 -8.75
CA CYS A 153 7.95 13.91 -9.08
C CYS A 153 8.05 14.55 -10.48
N VAL A 154 9.17 15.18 -10.82
CA VAL A 154 9.40 15.82 -12.13
C VAL A 154 9.35 14.79 -13.26
N GLN A 155 10.10 13.70 -13.16
CA GLN A 155 10.15 12.62 -14.16
C GLN A 155 8.76 12.01 -14.40
N LEU A 156 7.96 11.86 -13.35
CA LEU A 156 6.62 11.28 -13.39
C LEU A 156 5.51 12.31 -13.67
N LYS A 157 5.87 13.59 -13.89
CA LYS A 157 4.92 14.71 -14.10
C LYS A 157 3.90 14.84 -12.94
N MET A 158 4.36 14.61 -11.72
CA MET A 158 3.60 14.79 -10.49
C MET A 158 3.91 16.16 -9.88
N ASN A 159 2.91 16.83 -9.31
CA ASN A 159 3.14 18.04 -8.52
C ASN A 159 3.80 17.64 -7.18
N PRO A 160 5.01 18.10 -6.84
CA PRO A 160 5.67 17.80 -5.57
C PRO A 160 5.06 18.54 -4.37
N GLU A 161 4.35 19.64 -4.60
CA GLU A 161 3.85 20.52 -3.54
C GLU A 161 2.92 19.82 -2.53
N PRO A 162 1.93 18.98 -2.92
CA PRO A 162 1.08 18.29 -1.94
C PRO A 162 1.86 17.31 -1.06
N LEU A 163 2.85 16.62 -1.63
CA LEU A 163 3.71 15.70 -0.89
C LEU A 163 4.55 16.49 0.13
N GLY A 164 5.26 17.53 -0.33
CA GLY A 164 6.08 18.37 0.53
C GLY A 164 5.30 19.04 1.65
N LYS A 165 4.07 19.51 1.37
CA LYS A 165 3.15 20.06 2.40
C LYS A 165 2.75 19.01 3.42
N CYS A 166 2.41 17.80 2.97
CA CYS A 166 2.04 16.71 3.87
C CYS A 166 3.22 16.33 4.78
N TYR A 167 4.41 16.16 4.20
CA TYR A 167 5.64 15.90 4.95
C TYR A 167 5.99 17.02 5.95
N SER A 168 5.77 18.28 5.59
CA SER A 168 6.10 19.41 6.47
C SER A 168 5.04 19.67 7.54
N SER A 169 3.87 19.02 7.46
CA SER A 169 2.74 19.28 8.34
C SER A 169 2.79 18.52 9.68
N GLY A 170 3.70 17.56 9.82
CA GLY A 170 3.70 16.61 10.94
C GLY A 170 2.78 15.39 10.72
N TYR A 171 2.03 15.36 9.61
CA TYR A 171 1.16 14.24 9.27
C TYR A 171 1.94 12.99 8.88
N GLU A 172 3.13 13.14 8.30
CA GLU A 172 4.08 12.06 8.03
C GLU A 172 4.37 11.23 9.29
N LYS A 173 4.60 11.88 10.44
CA LYS A 173 4.82 11.18 11.72
C LYS A 173 3.65 10.27 12.09
N LYS A 174 2.40 10.71 11.84
CA LYS A 174 1.22 9.88 12.09
C LYS A 174 1.20 8.64 11.20
N LEU A 175 1.58 8.78 9.94
CA LEU A 175 1.57 7.70 8.95
C LEU A 175 2.65 6.66 9.25
N ILE A 176 3.87 7.11 9.53
CA ILE A 176 4.96 6.17 9.83
C ILE A 176 4.72 5.45 11.17
N LEU A 177 4.07 6.08 12.16
CA LEU A 177 3.64 5.38 13.39
C LEU A 177 2.49 4.39 13.15
N GLN A 178 1.64 4.62 12.15
CA GLN A 178 0.65 3.63 11.72
C GLN A 178 1.33 2.42 11.07
N ASN A 179 2.32 2.66 10.20
CA ASN A 179 3.13 1.59 9.61
C ASN A 179 3.90 0.82 10.68
N ALA A 180 4.47 1.52 11.67
CA ALA A 180 5.14 0.90 12.82
C ALA A 180 4.21 -0.07 13.54
N LYS A 181 3.02 0.44 13.94
CA LYS A 181 2.02 -0.38 14.62
C LYS A 181 1.64 -1.59 13.77
N GLU A 182 1.35 -1.41 12.49
CA GLU A 182 0.99 -2.52 11.61
C GLU A 182 2.11 -3.57 11.52
N THR A 183 3.35 -3.12 11.34
CA THR A 183 4.52 -3.99 11.18
C THR A 183 4.83 -4.76 12.47
N ASP A 184 4.65 -4.13 13.64
CA ASP A 184 4.82 -4.77 14.95
C ASP A 184 3.77 -5.84 15.25
N HIS A 185 2.60 -5.78 14.59
CA HIS A 185 1.52 -6.77 14.75
C HIS A 185 1.62 -7.95 13.76
N LEU A 186 2.67 -8.02 12.94
CA LEU A 186 2.89 -9.15 12.05
C LEU A 186 2.99 -10.47 12.82
N VAL A 187 2.31 -11.51 12.31
CA VAL A 187 2.34 -12.86 12.87
C VAL A 187 2.77 -13.87 11.80
N PRO A 188 3.89 -14.59 12.00
CA PRO A 188 4.92 -14.31 12.99
C PRO A 188 5.56 -12.93 12.78
N PRO A 189 6.22 -12.36 13.82
CA PRO A 189 7.02 -11.15 13.65
C PRO A 189 8.05 -11.34 12.54
N HIS A 190 8.21 -10.32 11.69
CA HIS A 190 9.24 -10.34 10.66
C HIS A 190 10.64 -10.39 11.30
N GLN A 191 11.55 -11.14 10.68
CA GLN A 191 12.93 -11.32 11.14
C GLN A 191 13.94 -10.50 10.33
N TYR A 192 13.55 -10.15 9.10
CA TYR A 192 14.29 -9.35 8.15
C TYR A 192 13.30 -8.63 7.23
N VAL A 193 13.81 -7.73 6.39
CA VAL A 193 13.09 -7.15 5.25
C VAL A 193 13.89 -7.36 3.96
N PRO A 194 13.25 -7.48 2.77
CA PRO A 194 11.80 -7.35 2.53
C PRO A 194 10.98 -8.50 3.11
N TRP A 195 9.84 -8.18 3.71
CA TRP A 195 8.89 -9.15 4.26
C TRP A 195 7.60 -9.15 3.43
N VAL A 196 7.38 -10.24 2.68
CA VAL A 196 6.26 -10.35 1.74
C VAL A 196 5.14 -11.22 2.33
N VAL A 197 3.92 -10.71 2.26
CA VAL A 197 2.71 -11.36 2.77
C VAL A 197 1.66 -11.46 1.68
N VAL A 198 1.15 -12.69 1.45
CA VAL A 198 0.07 -12.97 0.49
C VAL A 198 -1.14 -13.50 1.24
N ASN A 199 -2.28 -12.80 1.19
CA ASN A 199 -3.49 -13.12 1.98
C ASN A 199 -3.16 -13.49 3.44
N GLU A 200 -2.46 -12.60 4.14
CA GLU A 200 -2.03 -12.76 5.54
C GLU A 200 -0.99 -13.87 5.80
N GLN A 201 -0.57 -14.61 4.77
CA GLN A 201 0.48 -15.63 4.89
C GLN A 201 1.85 -15.04 4.50
N PRO A 202 2.80 -14.93 5.44
CA PRO A 202 4.15 -14.49 5.11
C PRO A 202 4.90 -15.59 4.35
N LEU A 203 5.56 -15.21 3.27
CA LEU A 203 6.30 -16.12 2.40
C LEU A 203 7.67 -16.52 2.96
N LYS A 204 8.21 -15.74 3.90
CA LYS A 204 9.53 -15.96 4.52
C LYS A 204 10.59 -16.12 3.41
N ASP A 205 11.44 -17.14 3.51
CA ASP A 205 12.54 -17.43 2.59
C ASP A 205 12.09 -17.58 1.12
N ASP A 206 10.80 -17.86 0.89
CA ASP A 206 10.23 -18.09 -0.44
C ASP A 206 9.61 -16.82 -1.07
N TYR A 207 9.93 -15.63 -0.53
CA TYR A 207 9.30 -14.37 -0.94
C TYR A 207 9.47 -14.03 -2.43
N LEU A 208 10.55 -14.47 -3.07
CA LEU A 208 10.78 -14.28 -4.51
C LEU A 208 9.75 -15.03 -5.37
N ASN A 209 9.10 -16.06 -4.84
CA ASN A 209 8.06 -16.81 -5.54
C ASN A 209 6.66 -16.17 -5.44
N PHE A 210 6.54 -14.93 -4.95
CA PHE A 210 5.25 -14.26 -4.70
C PHE A 210 4.25 -14.31 -5.87
N VAL A 211 4.73 -14.21 -7.12
CA VAL A 211 3.87 -14.31 -8.32
C VAL A 211 3.14 -15.64 -8.36
N SER A 212 3.85 -16.74 -8.11
CA SER A 212 3.27 -18.09 -8.07
C SER A 212 2.17 -18.20 -7.00
N TYR A 213 2.43 -17.70 -5.78
CA TYR A 213 1.44 -17.69 -4.70
C TYR A 213 0.18 -16.91 -5.08
N VAL A 214 0.35 -15.69 -5.60
CA VAL A 214 -0.76 -14.85 -6.05
C VAL A 214 -1.56 -15.56 -7.15
N CYS A 215 -0.89 -16.07 -8.18
CA CYS A 215 -1.54 -16.71 -9.32
C CYS A 215 -2.29 -18.01 -8.98
N ASN A 216 -1.91 -18.68 -7.90
CA ASN A 216 -2.60 -19.86 -7.37
C ASN A 216 -3.86 -19.52 -6.59
N LEU A 217 -3.80 -18.42 -5.83
CA LEU A 217 -4.90 -17.94 -5.03
C LEU A 217 -5.93 -17.20 -5.90
N TYR A 218 -5.51 -16.51 -6.95
CA TYR A 218 -6.40 -15.83 -7.88
C TYR A 218 -7.30 -16.83 -8.63
N LYS A 219 -8.62 -16.67 -8.47
CA LYS A 219 -9.63 -17.55 -9.07
C LYS A 219 -10.32 -16.96 -10.31
N GLY A 220 -10.00 -15.71 -10.65
CA GLY A 220 -10.61 -15.06 -11.81
C GLY A 220 -10.06 -15.52 -13.15
N SER A 221 -10.81 -15.20 -14.20
CA SER A 221 -10.48 -15.53 -15.58
C SER A 221 -10.77 -14.32 -16.49
N PRO A 222 -9.92 -14.01 -17.48
CA PRO A 222 -8.63 -14.68 -17.76
C PRO A 222 -7.56 -14.37 -16.71
N LYS A 223 -6.52 -15.21 -16.64
CA LYS A 223 -5.32 -14.91 -15.84
C LYS A 223 -4.42 -13.93 -16.60
N PRO A 224 -3.79 -12.94 -15.93
CA PRO A 224 -2.91 -11.96 -16.58
C PRO A 224 -1.58 -12.60 -17.00
N LYS A 225 -0.83 -11.86 -17.83
CA LYS A 225 0.49 -12.27 -18.33
C LYS A 225 1.45 -12.71 -17.22
N ALA A 226 1.40 -12.07 -16.05
CA ALA A 226 2.23 -12.42 -14.90
C ALA A 226 2.09 -13.90 -14.47
N CYS A 227 0.89 -14.46 -14.59
CA CYS A 227 0.63 -15.86 -14.26
C CYS A 227 0.99 -16.85 -15.38
N ILE A 228 1.16 -16.36 -16.62
CA ILE A 228 1.49 -17.17 -17.79
C ILE A 228 3.01 -17.29 -17.94
N SER A 229 3.74 -16.22 -17.61
CA SER A 229 5.21 -16.17 -17.67
C SER A 229 5.90 -16.92 -16.53
N HIS A 230 5.17 -17.21 -15.44
CA HIS A 230 5.68 -17.92 -14.26
C HIS A 230 4.84 -19.18 -13.96
N PRO A 231 4.75 -20.15 -14.91
CA PRO A 231 4.08 -21.41 -14.66
C PRO A 231 4.92 -22.23 -13.68
N HIS A 232 4.28 -22.71 -12.61
CA HIS A 232 4.84 -23.54 -11.54
C HIS A 232 6.14 -24.29 -11.87
N THR A 233 7.21 -23.92 -11.18
CA THR A 233 8.13 -24.92 -10.63
C THR A 233 8.33 -24.57 -9.15
N ILE A 234 7.42 -25.06 -8.29
CA ILE A 234 7.76 -25.22 -6.87
C ILE A 234 8.74 -26.38 -6.82
N ASN A 235 9.98 -26.09 -7.20
CA ASN A 235 11.08 -26.98 -6.90
C ASN A 235 11.32 -26.84 -5.41
N SER A 236 10.89 -27.85 -4.65
CA SER A 236 11.37 -28.11 -3.30
C SER A 236 12.84 -28.58 -3.34
N ALA A 237 13.68 -27.92 -4.13
CA ALA A 237 15.04 -28.32 -4.43
C ALA A 237 16.02 -27.27 -3.93
N GLY A 238 16.66 -27.60 -2.80
CA GLY A 238 17.85 -26.92 -2.31
C GLY A 238 17.55 -25.85 -1.27
N LYS A 239 17.37 -26.25 0.00
CA LYS A 239 17.85 -25.41 1.10
C LYS A 239 19.37 -25.26 0.91
N THR A 240 19.80 -24.23 0.21
CA THR A 240 21.14 -23.69 0.45
C THR A 240 21.12 -23.19 1.89
N ASN A 241 22.14 -23.51 2.69
CA ASN A 241 22.29 -23.07 4.08
C ASN A 241 22.56 -21.55 4.20
N SER A 242 22.11 -20.75 3.23
CA SER A 242 22.23 -19.30 3.21
C SER A 242 20.95 -18.70 3.79
N SER A 243 21.10 -17.85 4.80
CA SER A 243 20.02 -16.98 5.26
C SER A 243 19.43 -16.21 4.07
N PRO A 244 18.10 -15.97 4.03
CA PRO A 244 17.47 -15.14 3.01
C PRO A 244 18.22 -13.82 2.80
N GLU A 245 18.34 -13.37 1.56
CA GLU A 245 18.93 -12.05 1.28
C GLU A 245 17.98 -10.97 1.81
N GLY A 246 18.46 -10.14 2.75
CA GLY A 246 17.64 -9.16 3.43
C GLY A 246 18.40 -8.36 4.48
N CYS A 247 17.81 -7.27 4.96
CA CYS A 247 18.28 -6.51 6.10
C CYS A 247 17.67 -7.10 7.38
N TYR A 248 18.50 -7.67 8.25
CA TYR A 248 18.07 -8.38 9.45
C TYR A 248 17.94 -7.44 10.63
N LYS A 249 16.96 -7.71 11.50
CA LYS A 249 16.82 -6.96 12.75
C LYS A 249 18.07 -7.03 13.60
N GLY A 250 18.55 -5.86 14.03
CA GLY A 250 19.66 -5.74 14.97
C GLY A 250 21.05 -5.77 14.35
N GLU A 251 21.16 -5.91 13.03
CA GLU A 251 22.43 -5.73 12.32
C GLU A 251 22.57 -4.27 11.89
N GLU A 252 23.52 -3.51 12.43
CA GLU A 252 23.85 -2.21 11.80
C GLU A 252 24.52 -2.51 10.45
N SER A 253 23.99 -1.96 9.36
CA SER A 253 24.65 -2.03 8.06
C SER A 253 26.00 -1.32 8.19
N GLY A 254 27.09 -2.10 8.26
CA GLY A 254 28.44 -1.58 8.44
C GLY A 254 28.76 -0.56 7.35
N GLY A 255 28.93 0.71 7.75
CA GLY A 255 29.42 1.75 6.88
C GLY A 255 30.80 1.36 6.34
N SER A 256 30.90 1.25 5.01
CA SER A 256 32.17 1.25 4.29
C SER A 256 32.32 2.57 3.55
#